data_AF-A0A0E3YUA9-F1
#
_entry.id   AF-A0A0E3YUA9-F1
#
_cell.length_a   1.000
_cell.length_b   1.000
_cell.length_c   1.000
_cell.angle_alpha   90.00
_cell.angle_beta   90.00
_cell.angle_gamma   90.00
#
_symmetry.space_group_name_H-M   'P 1'
#
loop_
_entity.id
_entity.type
_entity.pdbx_description
1 polymer ?
#
loop_
_entity_poly.entity_id
_entity_poly.type
_entity_poly.pdbx_seq_one_letter_code
_entity_poly.pdbx_strand_id
1 'polypeptide(L)' 'MRPLSCIRLLALTGLAWFVAALCAALWQTWDTFSPAYWNHYVQQQLARPLAGLAVSWLLLAASRPLARWLDRP' A
#
# COMPACT_ATOMS: atom_id res chain seq x y z
N MET A 1 -16.01 5.93 18.85
CA MET A 1 -16.19 5.44 17.45
C MET A 1 -15.50 6.27 16.35
N ARG A 2 -15.23 7.58 16.49
CA ARG A 2 -14.63 8.42 15.42
C ARG A 2 -13.18 8.11 14.97
N PRO A 3 -12.24 7.68 15.83
CA PRO A 3 -10.83 7.54 15.41
C PRO A 3 -10.59 6.34 14.47
N LEU A 4 -11.33 5.24 14.64
CA LEU A 4 -11.24 4.04 13.78
C LEU A 4 -11.60 4.34 12.33
N SER A 5 -12.57 5.22 12.10
CA SER A 5 -12.98 5.65 10.76
C SER A 5 -11.89 6.49 10.08
N CYS A 6 -11.24 7.39 10.81
CA CYS A 6 -10.12 8.19 10.28
C CYS A 6 -8.92 7.32 9.90
N ILE A 7 -8.58 6.32 10.73
CA ILE A 7 -7.48 5.37 10.43
C ILE A 7 -7.81 4.55 9.17
N ARG A 8 -9.06 4.08 9.04
CA ARG A 8 -9.49 3.36 7.83
C ARG A 8 -9.44 4.24 6.58
N LEU A 9 -9.88 5.49 6.67
CA LEU A 9 -9.80 6.43 5.54
C LEU A 9 -8.35 6.70 5.14
N LEU A 10 -7.46 6.96 6.10
CA LEU A 10 -6.02 7.12 5.84
C LEU A 10 -5.39 5.86 5.22
N ALA A 11 -5.75 4.68 5.70
CA ALA A 11 -5.24 3.44 5.16
C ALA A 11 -5.76 3.18 3.74
N LEU A 12 -7.01 3.53 3.45
CA LEU A 12 -7.60 3.44 2.10
C LEU A 12 -7.00 4.45 1.13
N THR A 13 -6.81 5.70 1.54
CA THR A 13 -6.16 6.72 0.69
C THR A 13 -4.70 6.37 0.44
N GLY A 14 -3.98 5.89 1.46
CA GLY A 14 -2.63 5.35 1.29
C GLY A 14 -2.60 4.18 0.32
N LEU A 15 -3.53 3.23 0.44
CA LEU A 15 -3.63 2.09 -0.47
C LEU A 15 -3.88 2.54 -1.91
N ALA A 16 -4.84 3.43 -2.15
CA ALA A 16 -5.11 3.98 -3.47
C ALA A 16 -3.89 4.70 -4.06
N TRP A 17 -3.17 5.48 -3.25
CA TRP A 17 -1.95 6.16 -3.68
C TRP A 17 -0.84 5.19 -4.08
N PHE A 18 -0.59 4.16 -3.27
CA PHE A 18 0.45 3.18 -3.59
C PHE A 18 0.08 2.28 -4.78
N VAL A 19 -1.20 1.98 -5.00
CA VAL A 19 -1.66 1.32 -6.24
C VAL A 19 -1.40 2.20 -7.45
N ALA A 20 -1.74 3.49 -7.37
CA ALA A 20 -1.48 4.42 -8.46
C ALA A 20 0.02 4.55 -8.76
N ALA A 21 0.86 4.63 -7.72
CA ALA A 21 2.31 4.64 -7.87
C ALA A 21 2.86 3.36 -8.50
N LEU A 22 2.29 2.19 -8.16
CA LEU A 22 2.64 0.91 -8.77
C LEU A 22 2.29 0.91 -10.27
N CYS A 23 1.09 1.36 -10.64
CA CYS A 23 0.68 1.47 -12.03
C CYS A 23 1.55 2.47 -12.81
N ALA A 24 1.89 3.61 -12.21
CA ALA A 24 2.78 4.59 -12.81
C ALA A 24 4.18 4.01 -13.05
N ALA A 25 4.73 3.26 -12.08
CA ALA A 25 6.02 2.57 -12.22
C ALA A 25 5.98 1.54 -13.35
N LEU A 26 4.92 0.73 -13.44
CA LEU A 26 4.73 -0.24 -14.51
C LEU A 26 4.60 0.44 -15.89
N TRP A 27 3.88 1.56 -15.95
CA TRP A 27 3.76 2.34 -17.18
C TRP A 27 5.11 2.91 -17.63
N GLN A 28 5.90 3.45 -16.69
CA GLN A 28 7.23 3.98 -16.98
C GLN A 28 8.22 2.91 -17.44
N THR A 29 8.13 1.71 -16.86
CA THR A 29 8.98 0.57 -17.24
C THR A 29 8.54 -0.10 -18.51
N TRP A 30 7.29 0.06 -18.96
CA TRP A 30 6.81 -0.53 -20.20
C TRP A 30 7.57 -0.02 -21.43
N ASP A 31 7.77 1.31 -21.53
CA ASP A 31 8.46 1.92 -22.67
C ASP A 31 10.00 1.75 -22.62
N THR A 32 10.57 1.56 -21.44
CA THR A 32 12.03 1.46 -21.22
C THR A 32 12.49 0.07 -20.80
N PHE A 33 11.65 -0.95 -21.01
CA PHE A 33 11.87 -2.29 -20.48
C PHE A 33 13.16 -2.91 -21.04
N SER A 34 14.14 -3.12 -20.16
CA SER A 34 15.34 -3.89 -20.47
C SER A 34 15.48 -5.05 -19.47
N PRO A 35 15.47 -6.32 -19.92
CA PRO A 35 15.52 -7.48 -19.04
C PRO A 35 16.80 -7.55 -18.20
N ALA A 36 17.89 -6.93 -18.66
CA ALA A 36 19.16 -6.83 -17.92
C ALA A 36 19.04 -6.02 -16.62
N TYR A 37 18.05 -5.12 -16.53
CA TYR A 37 17.86 -4.21 -15.38
C TYR A 37 16.60 -4.54 -14.56
N TRP A 38 15.96 -5.68 -14.83
CA TRP A 38 14.73 -6.10 -14.13
C TRP A 38 14.85 -6.03 -12.60
N ASN A 39 15.93 -6.59 -12.04
CA ASN A 39 16.16 -6.56 -10.59
C ASN A 39 16.29 -5.12 -10.04
N HIS A 40 16.91 -4.22 -10.80
CA HIS A 40 17.04 -2.82 -10.40
C HIS A 40 15.69 -2.09 -10.43
N TYR A 41 14.86 -2.33 -11.45
CA TYR A 41 13.51 -1.76 -11.51
C TYR A 41 12.63 -2.27 -10.37
N VAL A 42 12.69 -3.56 -10.05
CA VAL A 42 11.93 -4.14 -8.94
C VAL A 42 12.38 -3.53 -7.60
N GLN A 43 13.67 -3.40 -7.36
CA GLN A 43 14.17 -2.85 -6.10
C GLN A 43 13.92 -1.35 -5.96
N GLN A 44 14.02 -0.56 -7.04
CA GLN A 44 13.89 0.90 -6.94
C GLN A 44 12.44 1.38 -7.08
N GLN A 45 11.71 0.83 -8.05
CA GLN A 45 10.39 1.33 -8.42
C GLN A 45 9.27 0.53 -7.75
N LEU A 46 9.45 -0.77 -7.52
CA LEU A 46 8.39 -1.63 -6.94
C LEU A 46 8.53 -1.80 -5.43
N ALA A 47 9.73 -1.76 -4.85
CA ALA A 47 9.90 -2.00 -3.41
C ALA A 47 9.18 -0.97 -2.52
N ARG A 48 9.23 0.32 -2.87
CA ARG A 48 8.54 1.40 -2.15
C ARG A 48 7.00 1.24 -2.16
N PRO A 49 6.33 1.11 -3.32
CA PRO A 49 4.89 0.92 -3.36
C PRO A 49 4.46 -0.43 -2.76
N LEU A 50 5.26 -1.49 -2.89
CA LEU A 50 4.98 -2.77 -2.22
C LEU A 50 5.04 -2.65 -0.69
N ALA A 51 6.06 -1.98 -0.15
CA ALA A 51 6.16 -1.73 1.29
C ALA A 51 4.99 -0.86 1.78
N GLY A 52 4.63 0.19 1.02
CA GLY A 52 3.48 1.03 1.30
C GLY A 52 2.16 0.25 1.32
N LEU A 53 1.94 -0.62 0.33
CA LEU A 53 0.79 -1.51 0.27
C LEU A 53 0.74 -2.47 1.44
N ALA A 54 1.87 -3.09 1.80
CA ALA A 54 1.96 -3.99 2.94
C ALA A 54 1.57 -3.28 4.25
N VAL A 55 2.05 -2.05 4.46
CA VAL A 55 1.72 -1.24 5.64
C VAL A 55 0.25 -0.83 5.65
N SER A 56 -0.29 -0.33 4.53
CA SER A 56 -1.71 0.02 4.42
C SER A 56 -2.62 -1.20 4.67
N TRP A 57 -2.24 -2.36 4.16
CA TRP A 57 -2.98 -3.60 4.36
C TRP A 57 -2.91 -4.08 5.82
N LEU A 58 -1.72 -4.00 6.44
CA LEU A 58 -1.54 -4.26 7.88
C LEU A 58 -2.39 -3.33 8.75
N LEU A 59 -2.44 -2.03 8.43
CA LEU A 59 -3.27 -1.05 9.15
C LEU A 59 -4.77 -1.38 9.02
N LEU A 60 -5.22 -1.75 7.82
CA LEU A 60 -6.61 -2.18 7.61
C LEU A 60 -6.92 -3.49 8.36
N ALA A 61 -6.01 -4.46 8.30
CA ALA A 61 -6.14 -5.73 8.99
C ALA A 61 -6.17 -5.52 10.51
N ALA A 62 -5.29 -4.67 11.06
CA ALA A 62 -5.22 -4.34 12.48
C ALA A 62 -6.42 -3.50 12.96
N SER A 63 -7.07 -2.74 12.08
CA SER A 63 -8.31 -2.00 12.43
C SER A 63 -9.46 -2.93 12.83
N ARG A 64 -9.49 -4.17 12.33
CA ARG A 64 -10.55 -5.17 12.64
C ARG A 64 -10.46 -5.73 14.07
N PRO A 65 -9.33 -6.28 14.54
CA PRO A 65 -9.19 -6.73 15.93
C PRO A 65 -9.24 -5.56 16.92
N LEU A 66 -8.73 -4.36 16.57
CA LEU A 66 -8.85 -3.17 17.42
C LEU A 66 -10.31 -2.77 17.64
N ALA A 67 -11.12 -2.79 16.57
CA ALA A 67 -12.56 -2.54 16.70
C ALA A 67 -13.24 -3.58 17.61
N ARG A 68 -12.90 -4.87 17.46
CA ARG A 68 -13.44 -5.95 18.32
C ARG A 68 -13.00 -5.84 19.78
N TRP A 69 -11.79 -5.36 20.04
CA TRP A 69 -11.28 -5.13 21.40
C TRP A 69 -11.99 -3.95 22.06
N LEU A 70 -12.26 -2.87 21.32
CA LEU A 70 -12.99 -1.69 21.80
C LEU A 70 -14.50 -1.94 22.00
N ASP A 71 -15.08 -2.91 21.28
CA ASP A 71 -16.49 -3.32 21.41
C ASP A 71 -16.71 -4.37 22.51
N ARG A 72 -15.66 -4.85 23.19
CA ARG A 72 -15.84 -5.73 24.33
C ARG A 72 -16.30 -4.89 25.54
N PRO A 73 -17.45 -5.26 26.17
CA PRO A 73 -18.01 -4.55 27.32
C PRO A 73 -17.15 -4.68 28.57
#